data_AF-M0CUL8-F1
#
_entry.id   AF-M0CUL8-F1
#
_cell.length_a   1.000
_cell.length_b   1.000
_cell.length_c   1.000
_cell.angle_alpha   90.00
_cell.angle_beta   90.00
_cell.angle_gamma   90.00
#
_symmetry.space_group_name_H-M   'P 1'
#
loop_
_entity.id
_entity.type
_entity.pdbx_description
1 polymer ?
#
loop_
_entity_poly.entity_id
_entity_poly.type
_entity_poly.pdbx_seq_one_letter_code
_entity_poly.pdbx_strand_id
1 'polypeptide(L)' 'MPRCQNCESFVTRDYVRVFAPNDADDPRVCPHCEDKLRDGADVREARAKRVSS' A
#
# COMPACT_ATOMS: atom_id res chain seq x y z
N MET A 1 -5.91 7.46 11.72
CA MET A 1 -6.24 6.10 11.26
C MET A 1 -5.58 5.96 9.91
N PRO A 2 -4.66 5.01 9.69
CA PRO A 2 -3.81 5.05 8.50
C PRO A 2 -4.58 4.79 7.22
N ARG A 3 -4.21 5.49 6.15
CA ARG A 3 -4.84 5.38 4.83
C ARG A 3 -3.80 5.18 3.74
N CYS A 4 -4.12 4.35 2.77
CA CYS A 4 -3.30 4.18 1.58
C CYS A 4 -3.20 5.51 0.82
N GLN A 5 -1.98 5.95 0.50
CA GLN A 5 -1.78 7.18 -0.27
C GLN A 5 -2.17 7.06 -1.75
N ASN A 6 -2.39 5.83 -2.26
CA ASN A 6 -2.79 5.60 -3.65
C ASN A 6 -4.32 5.47 -3.85
N CYS A 7 -4.99 4.68 -3.01
CA CYS A 7 -6.42 4.36 -3.20
C CYS A 7 -7.31 4.79 -2.02
N GLU A 8 -6.73 5.52 -1.05
CA GLU A 8 -7.40 6.05 0.15
C GLU A 8 -8.08 5.02 1.06
N SER A 9 -7.95 3.74 0.73
CA SER A 9 -8.48 2.63 1.50
C SER A 9 -7.84 2.63 2.88
N PHE A 10 -8.67 2.36 3.88
CA PHE A 10 -8.22 2.18 5.25
C PHE A 10 -7.33 0.94 5.37
N VAL A 11 -6.25 1.07 6.14
CA VAL A 11 -5.36 -0.04 6.52
C VAL A 11 -5.09 0.00 8.03
N THR A 12 -4.78 -1.15 8.61
CA THR A 12 -4.47 -1.23 10.04
C THR A 12 -3.13 -0.58 10.37
N ARG A 13 -2.97 -0.11 11.62
CA ARG A 13 -1.68 0.38 12.13
C ARG A 13 -0.59 -0.69 12.07
N ASP A 14 -0.95 -1.95 12.31
CA ASP A 14 -0.03 -3.08 12.19
C ASP A 14 0.49 -3.26 10.76
N TYR A 15 -0.36 -3.03 9.76
CA TYR A 15 0.06 -3.04 8.36
C TYR A 15 1.14 -1.98 8.09
N VAL A 16 0.93 -0.75 8.57
CA VAL A 16 1.92 0.33 8.42
C VAL A 16 3.24 -0.03 9.09
N ARG A 17 3.19 -0.52 10.34
CA ARG A 17 4.38 -0.89 11.11
C ARG A 17 5.27 -1.93 10.40
N VAL A 18 4.66 -2.86 9.66
CA VAL A 18 5.39 -3.95 9.00
C VAL A 18 5.83 -3.57 7.58
N PHE A 19 5.01 -2.79 6.86
CA PHE A 19 5.17 -2.62 5.41
C PHE A 19 5.52 -1.21 4.97
N ALA A 20 5.39 -0.20 5.84
CA ALA A 20 5.84 1.15 5.54
C ALA A 20 7.36 1.29 5.79
N PRO A 21 8.04 2.19 5.06
CA PRO A 21 9.40 2.60 5.39
C PRO A 21 9.51 3.14 6.82
N ASN A 22 10.72 3.18 7.37
CA ASN A 22 10.98 3.90 8.60
C ASN A 22 10.50 5.36 8.44
N ASP A 23 9.89 5.89 9.49
CA ASP A 23 9.37 7.27 9.56
C ASP A 23 8.13 7.57 8.69
N ALA A 24 7.45 6.54 8.14
CA ALA A 24 6.19 6.70 7.42
C ALA A 24 4.97 6.31 8.29
N ASP A 25 4.07 7.27 8.51
CA ASP A 25 2.81 7.06 9.24
C ASP A 25 1.70 6.42 8.40
N ASP A 26 1.85 6.43 7.06
CA ASP A 26 0.88 5.93 6.10
C ASP A 26 1.56 5.11 4.98
N PRO A 27 0.97 4.00 4.52
CA PRO A 27 1.56 3.22 3.44
C PRO A 27 1.36 3.91 2.10
N ARG A 28 2.42 3.90 1.27
CA ARG A 28 2.36 4.42 -0.10
C ARG A 28 1.37 3.65 -0.98
N VAL A 29 1.39 2.32 -0.88
CA VAL A 29 0.53 1.40 -1.62
C VAL A 29 0.11 0.26 -0.70
N CYS A 30 -1.18 -0.09 -0.72
CA CYS A 30 -1.78 -1.16 0.08
C CYS A 30 -2.16 -2.37 -0.78
N PRO A 31 -2.59 -3.50 -0.17
CA PRO A 31 -2.97 -4.69 -0.91
C PRO A 31 -4.22 -4.51 -1.79
N HIS A 32 -5.03 -3.49 -1.51
CA HIS A 32 -6.25 -3.16 -2.27
C HIS A 32 -5.98 -2.34 -3.54
N CYS A 33 -4.75 -1.85 -3.75
CA CYS A 33 -4.43 -1.14 -4.99
C CYS A 33 -4.41 -2.10 -6.17
N GLU A 34 -5.24 -1.81 -7.18
CA GLU A 34 -5.33 -2.62 -8.40
C GLU A 34 -4.21 -2.31 -9.39
N ASP A 35 -3.72 -1.07 -9.38
CA ASP A 35 -2.89 -0.44 -10.39
C ASP A 35 -1.42 -0.32 -9.98
N LYS A 36 -1.13 -0.34 -8.67
CA LYS A 36 0.23 -0.20 -8.14
C LYS A 36 0.57 -1.28 -7.12
N LEU A 37 1.84 -1.66 -7.11
CA LEU A 37 2.38 -2.72 -6.26
C LEU A 37 3.55 -2.18 -5.46
N ARG A 38 3.62 -2.56 -4.18
CA ARG A 38 4.84 -2.40 -3.39
C ARG A 38 5.88 -3.45 -3.81
N ASP A 39 7.12 -3.02 -4.00
CA ASP A 39 8.30 -3.84 -4.28
C ASP A 39 9.39 -3.48 -3.27
N GLY A 40 9.42 -4.18 -2.13
CA GLY A 40 10.27 -3.81 -1.00
C GLY A 40 9.99 -2.40 -0.48
N ALA A 41 10.99 -1.52 -0.59
CA ALA A 41 10.90 -0.10 -0.24
C ALA A 41 10.49 0.80 -1.43
N ASP A 42 10.09 0.22 -2.56
CA ASP A 42 9.68 0.96 -3.76
C ASP A 42 8.25 0.65 -4.19
N VAL A 43 7.76 1.44 -5.14
CA VAL A 43 6.45 1.28 -5.76
C VAL A 43 6.61 1.13 -7.26
N ARG A 44 5.92 0.14 -7.85
CA ARG A 44 5.88 -0.06 -9.30
C ARG A 44 4.45 -0.22 -9.80
N GLU A 45 4.26 0.04 -11.09
CA GLU A 45 3.01 -0.20 -11.80
C GLU A 45 2.68 -1.70 -11.84
N ALA A 46 1.40 -2.03 -11.70
CA ALA A 46 0.89 -3.37 -11.91
C ALA A 46 0.97 -3.73 -13.40
N ARG A 47 1.38 -4.96 -13.70
CA ARG A 47 1.35 -5.47 -15.09
C ARG A 47 -0.08 -5.75 -15.60
N ALA A 48 -1.03 -5.88 -14.67
CA ALA A 48 -2.46 -6.02 -14.92
C ALA A 48 -3.22 -5.57 -13.67
N LYS A 49 -4.49 -5.17 -13.81
CA LYS A 49 -5.35 -4.84 -12.66
C LYS A 49 -5.48 -6.05 -11.75
N ARG A 50 -5.14 -5.88 -10.47
CA ARG A 50 -5.42 -6.91 -9.46
C ARG A 50 -6.91 -6.94 -9.18
N VAL A 51 -7.53 -8.11 -9.29
CA VAL A 51 -8.85 -8.37 -8.71
C VAL A 51 -8.65 -8.63 -7.23
N SER A 52 -9.03 -7.66 -6.39
CA SER A 52 -9.21 -7.91 -4.96
C SER A 52 -10.45 -8.79 -4.79
N SER A 53 -10.24 -10.10 -4.60
CA SER A 53 -11.29 -11.04 -4.18
C SER A 53 -11.63 -10.87 -2.70
#